data_AF-A0A662W7T7-F1
#
_entry.id   AF-A0A662W7T7-F1
#
_cell.length_a   1.000
_cell.length_b   1.000
_cell.length_c   1.000
_cell.angle_alpha   90.00
_cell.angle_beta   90.00
_cell.angle_gamma   90.00
#
_symmetry.space_group_name_H-M   'P 1'
#
loop_
_entity.id
_entity.type
_entity.pdbx_description
1 polymer ?
#
loop_
_entity_poly.entity_id
_entity_poly.type
_entity_poly.pdbx_seq_one_letter_code
_entity_poly.pdbx_strand_id
1 'polypeptide(L)'
;MHLRYYSPSYNPRKHEKIISLLKAIEDRYSIRWEEVVVNSEEWYLKPIQLTEEEVYEYHLKPVSKLIRENSEILRSLGVKVLIETVTKKFKSISGHIYVAGTIAVVHEKVVWAGIWDEAVDFLKRLLSEGPQLLEVLKT
;
A
#
# COMPACT_ATOMS: atom_id res chain seq x y z
N MET A 1 -13.18 -2.52 5.59
CA MET A 1 -11.78 -2.23 5.18
C MET A 1 -11.83 -1.45 3.90
N HIS A 2 -10.88 -0.56 3.66
CA HIS A 2 -10.72 0.15 2.40
C HIS A 2 -9.24 0.17 2.01
N LEU A 3 -8.96 0.57 0.76
CA LEU A 3 -7.60 0.73 0.28
C LEU A 3 -7.18 2.19 0.41
N ARG A 4 -5.93 2.42 0.79
CA ARG A 4 -5.32 3.76 0.77
C ARG A 4 -4.10 3.72 -0.12
N TYR A 5 -4.06 4.64 -1.07
CA TYR A 5 -2.92 4.83 -1.95
C TYR A 5 -2.10 6.04 -1.48
N TYR A 6 -0.90 5.79 -0.99
CA TYR A 6 0.08 6.85 -0.72
C TYR A 6 0.77 7.22 -2.03
N SER A 7 0.23 8.23 -2.69
CA SER A 7 0.56 8.68 -4.04
C SER A 7 1.60 9.81 -4.03
N PRO A 8 2.24 10.11 -5.18
CA PRO A 8 2.33 9.27 -6.37
C PRO A 8 3.32 8.11 -6.18
N SER A 9 3.42 7.19 -7.13
CA SER A 9 4.59 6.31 -7.23
C SER A 9 5.64 7.07 -8.01
N TYR A 10 6.92 7.04 -7.62
CA TYR A 10 8.02 7.71 -8.35
C TYR A 10 8.08 7.38 -9.86
N ASN A 11 7.49 6.24 -10.28
CA ASN A 11 7.38 5.88 -11.68
C ASN A 11 5.96 6.17 -12.23
N PRO A 12 5.80 7.07 -13.22
CA PRO A 12 4.48 7.43 -13.77
C PRO A 12 3.67 6.24 -14.29
N ARG A 13 4.32 5.29 -14.98
CA ARG A 13 3.63 4.11 -15.53
C ARG A 13 3.14 3.19 -14.41
N LYS A 14 3.92 3.03 -13.33
CA LYS A 14 3.47 2.26 -12.15
C LYS A 14 2.33 2.99 -11.43
N HIS A 15 2.39 4.31 -11.30
CA HIS A 15 1.32 5.13 -10.74
C HIS A 15 0.00 4.92 -11.51
N GLU A 16 0.01 5.10 -12.83
CA GLU A 16 -1.16 4.85 -13.68
C GLU A 16 -1.69 3.43 -13.54
N LYS A 17 -0.78 2.43 -13.48
CA LYS A 17 -1.16 1.04 -13.30
C LYS A 17 -1.88 0.81 -11.97
N ILE A 18 -1.37 1.37 -10.88
CA ILE A 18 -1.98 1.31 -9.55
C ILE A 18 -3.40 1.92 -9.60
N ILE A 19 -3.53 3.14 -10.13
CA ILE A 19 -4.83 3.82 -10.25
C ILE A 19 -5.82 2.99 -11.07
N SER A 20 -5.38 2.40 -12.19
CA SER A 20 -6.25 1.55 -13.02
C SER A 20 -6.76 0.32 -12.27
N LEU A 21 -5.91 -0.30 -11.46
CA LEU A 21 -6.28 -1.49 -10.67
C LEU A 21 -7.23 -1.11 -9.53
N LEU A 22 -6.98 0.00 -8.84
CA LEU A 22 -7.83 0.50 -7.78
C LEU A 22 -9.25 0.80 -8.29
N LYS A 23 -9.37 1.52 -9.41
CA LYS A 23 -10.65 1.78 -10.06
C LYS A 23 -11.38 0.47 -10.44
N ALA A 24 -10.68 -0.47 -11.07
CA ALA A 24 -11.27 -1.76 -11.44
C ALA A 24 -11.76 -2.57 -10.22
N ILE A 25 -11.03 -2.50 -9.10
CA ILE A 25 -11.42 -3.15 -7.84
C ILE A 25 -12.65 -2.48 -7.22
N GLU A 26 -12.68 -1.15 -7.20
CA GLU A 26 -13.82 -0.37 -6.74
C GLU A 26 -15.07 -0.66 -7.58
N ASP A 27 -14.96 -0.63 -8.91
CA ASP A 27 -16.06 -0.90 -9.83
C ASP A 27 -16.61 -2.33 -9.66
N ARG A 28 -15.71 -3.32 -9.51
CA ARG A 28 -16.09 -4.75 -9.49
C ARG A 28 -16.62 -5.21 -8.14
N TYR A 29 -16.02 -4.74 -7.05
CA TYR A 29 -16.25 -5.28 -5.71
C TYR A 29 -16.77 -4.23 -4.72
N SER A 30 -16.96 -2.98 -5.14
CA SER A 30 -17.34 -1.85 -4.28
C SER A 30 -16.38 -1.64 -3.10
N ILE A 31 -15.12 -2.06 -3.25
CA ILE A 31 -14.07 -1.81 -2.26
C ILE A 31 -13.57 -0.39 -2.50
N ARG A 32 -13.94 0.52 -1.59
CA ARG A 32 -13.54 1.93 -1.66
C ARG A 32 -12.03 2.06 -1.57
N TRP A 33 -11.50 3.08 -2.23
CA TRP A 33 -10.13 3.51 -2.02
C TRP A 33 -10.04 5.03 -1.88
N GLU A 34 -8.99 5.48 -1.22
CA GLU A 34 -8.66 6.90 -1.10
C GLU A 34 -7.22 7.14 -1.53
N GLU A 35 -6.96 8.34 -2.04
CA GLU A 35 -5.63 8.81 -2.39
C GLU A 35 -5.14 9.77 -1.31
N VAL A 36 -3.93 9.52 -0.81
CA VAL A 36 -3.20 10.43 0.07
C VAL A 36 -1.92 10.83 -0.64
N VAL A 37 -1.75 12.11 -0.97
CA VAL A 37 -0.56 12.60 -1.66
C VAL A 37 0.57 12.80 -0.65
N VAL A 38 1.66 12.06 -0.82
CA VAL A 38 2.81 12.04 0.09
C VAL A 38 4.11 12.63 -0.45
N ASN A 39 4.16 12.81 -1.76
CA ASN A 39 5.33 13.35 -2.45
C ASN A 39 4.89 14.19 -3.65
N SER A 40 5.73 15.11 -4.08
CA SER A 40 5.54 15.91 -5.28
C SER A 40 6.50 15.43 -6.37
N GLU A 41 5.97 15.15 -7.55
CA GLU A 41 6.76 14.84 -8.73
C GLU A 41 6.45 15.87 -9.82
N GLU A 42 7.39 16.17 -10.71
CA GLU A 42 7.17 17.16 -11.78
C GLU A 42 5.94 16.84 -12.65
N TRP A 43 5.66 15.55 -12.84
CA TRP A 43 4.51 15.05 -13.60
C TRP A 43 3.24 14.87 -12.75
N TYR A 44 3.31 15.09 -11.44
CA TYR A 44 2.21 14.89 -10.50
C TYR A 44 2.00 16.12 -9.62
N LEU A 45 1.13 17.03 -10.09
CA LEU A 45 0.97 18.37 -9.53
C LEU A 45 -0.03 18.47 -8.37
N LYS A 46 -0.49 17.36 -7.80
CA LYS A 46 -1.42 17.43 -6.65
C LYS A 46 -0.67 17.90 -5.39
N PRO A 47 -1.30 18.71 -4.53
CA PRO A 47 -0.66 19.16 -3.30
C PRO A 47 -0.43 18.00 -2.34
N ILE A 48 0.73 18.00 -1.67
CA ILE A 48 1.06 17.06 -0.61
C ILE A 48 0.07 17.25 0.55
N GLN A 49 -0.48 16.14 1.05
CA GLN A 49 -1.42 16.09 2.16
C GLN A 49 -0.76 15.60 3.46
N LEU A 50 0.18 14.66 3.36
CA LEU A 50 1.02 14.17 4.46
C LEU A 50 2.44 13.96 3.95
N THR A 51 3.47 14.12 4.76
CA THR A 51 4.83 13.75 4.35
C THR A 51 5.05 12.24 4.42
N GLU A 52 6.04 11.73 3.66
CA GLU A 52 6.44 10.32 3.76
C GLU A 52 6.88 9.94 5.19
N GLU A 53 7.54 10.87 5.89
CA GLU A 53 7.96 10.72 7.29
C GLU A 53 6.75 10.54 8.21
N GLU A 54 5.72 11.38 8.09
CA GLU A 54 4.49 11.28 8.88
C GLU A 54 3.77 9.94 8.66
N VAL A 55 3.67 9.49 7.40
CA VAL A 55 3.06 8.19 7.12
C VAL A 55 3.87 7.06 7.73
N TYR A 56 5.20 7.10 7.62
CA TYR A 56 6.05 6.07 8.21
C TYR A 56 5.93 6.04 9.74
N GLU A 57 6.12 7.18 10.41
CA GLU A 57 6.17 7.24 11.88
C GLU A 57 4.80 7.01 12.53
N TYR A 58 3.70 7.48 11.91
CA TYR A 58 2.38 7.44 12.53
C TYR A 58 1.46 6.35 11.96
N HIS A 59 1.60 5.97 10.70
CA HIS A 59 0.70 4.97 10.09
C HIS A 59 1.32 3.58 9.96
N LEU A 60 2.62 3.47 9.72
CA LEU A 60 3.26 2.19 9.39
C LEU A 60 4.03 1.59 10.57
N LYS A 61 4.98 2.36 11.13
CA LYS A 61 5.88 1.90 12.19
C LYS A 61 5.15 1.38 13.43
N PRO A 62 4.09 2.02 13.96
CA PRO A 62 3.40 1.54 15.16
C PRO A 62 2.74 0.17 14.98
N VAL A 63 2.41 -0.20 13.74
CA VAL A 63 1.73 -1.45 13.37
C VAL A 63 2.64 -2.41 12.61
N SER A 64 3.97 -2.21 12.68
CA SER A 64 4.93 -3.02 11.90
C SER A 64 4.82 -4.51 12.13
N LYS A 65 4.47 -4.96 13.36
CA LYS A 65 4.28 -6.37 13.67
C LYS A 65 3.08 -6.93 12.90
N LEU A 66 1.96 -6.20 12.91
CA LEU A 66 0.73 -6.58 12.23
C LEU A 66 0.93 -6.64 10.71
N ILE A 67 1.59 -5.63 10.12
CA ILE A 67 1.92 -5.61 8.69
C ILE A 67 2.73 -6.85 8.31
N ARG A 68 3.74 -7.23 9.11
CA ARG A 68 4.56 -8.42 8.85
C ARG A 68 3.74 -9.70 8.92
N GLU A 69 2.91 -9.87 9.94
CA GLU A 69 2.04 -11.05 10.08
C GLU A 69 1.04 -11.17 8.93
N ASN A 70 0.45 -10.06 8.49
CA ASN A 70 -0.45 -10.05 7.34
C ASN A 70 0.30 -10.30 6.01
N SER A 71 1.57 -9.87 5.89
CA SER A 71 2.42 -10.31 4.78
C SER A 71 2.69 -11.82 4.81
N GLU A 72 2.80 -12.46 5.98
CA GLU A 72 2.93 -13.93 6.11
C GLU A 72 1.67 -14.64 5.59
N ILE A 73 0.48 -14.14 5.94
CA ILE A 73 -0.80 -14.66 5.45
C ILE A 73 -0.91 -14.49 3.93
N LEU A 74 -0.67 -13.29 3.41
CA LEU A 74 -0.75 -13.04 1.97
C LEU A 74 0.25 -13.91 1.19
N ARG A 75 1.47 -14.09 1.71
CA ARG A 75 2.47 -14.97 1.07
C ARG A 75 2.04 -16.43 1.07
N SER A 76 1.40 -16.93 2.14
CA SER A 76 0.90 -18.31 2.19
C SER A 76 -0.22 -18.57 1.18
N LEU A 77 -0.95 -17.54 0.77
CA LEU A 77 -1.95 -17.57 -0.30
C LEU A 77 -1.36 -17.38 -1.71
N GLY A 78 -0.03 -17.27 -1.82
CA GLY A 78 0.68 -17.13 -3.08
C GLY A 78 0.71 -15.70 -3.63
N VAL A 79 0.44 -14.68 -2.80
CA VAL A 79 0.69 -13.28 -3.17
C VAL A 79 2.19 -12.99 -3.03
N LYS A 80 2.77 -12.34 -4.05
CA LYS A 80 4.19 -12.00 -4.08
C LYS A 80 4.46 -10.77 -3.20
N VAL A 81 4.50 -10.98 -1.88
CA VAL A 81 4.72 -9.96 -0.86
C VAL A 81 6.02 -10.20 -0.10
N LEU A 82 6.60 -9.12 0.42
CA LEU A 82 7.82 -9.18 1.23
C LEU A 82 7.47 -9.35 2.70
N ILE A 83 8.18 -10.25 3.37
CA ILE A 83 8.05 -10.48 4.81
C ILE A 83 9.22 -9.82 5.52
N GLU A 84 9.06 -8.52 5.73
CA GLU A 84 10.07 -7.66 6.32
C GLU A 84 9.45 -6.74 7.35
N THR A 85 10.29 -6.16 8.21
CA THR A 85 9.84 -5.07 9.09
C THR A 85 9.57 -3.82 8.28
N VAL A 86 8.72 -2.93 8.80
CA VAL A 86 8.45 -1.62 8.18
C VAL A 86 9.75 -0.85 7.97
N THR A 87 10.68 -0.89 8.93
CA THR A 87 12.00 -0.27 8.78
C THR A 87 12.74 -0.78 7.55
N LYS A 88 12.86 -2.09 7.36
CA LYS A 88 13.61 -2.65 6.24
C LYS A 88 12.94 -2.36 4.88
N LYS A 89 11.61 -2.32 4.89
CA LYS A 89 10.79 -2.15 3.70
C LYS A 89 10.70 -0.70 3.21
N PHE A 90 10.67 0.26 4.14
CA PHE A 90 10.37 1.66 3.82
C PHE A 90 11.51 2.63 4.20
N LYS A 91 12.61 2.16 4.84
CA LYS A 91 13.73 3.02 5.25
C LYS A 91 15.06 2.50 4.69
N SER A 92 15.82 3.37 4.02
CA SER A 92 17.16 3.02 3.54
C SER A 92 18.17 2.95 4.68
N ILE A 93 19.36 2.41 4.36
CA ILE A 93 20.52 2.38 5.28
C ILE A 93 20.92 3.80 5.70
N SER A 94 20.85 4.78 4.79
CA SER A 94 21.13 6.20 5.07
C SER A 94 19.99 6.90 5.83
N GLY A 95 18.93 6.19 6.19
CA GLY A 95 17.82 6.70 6.99
C GLY A 95 16.72 7.41 6.19
N HIS A 96 16.77 7.42 4.86
CA HIS A 96 15.74 8.03 4.03
C HIS A 96 14.49 7.14 4.00
N ILE A 97 13.31 7.75 4.05
CA ILE A 97 12.02 7.07 4.06
C ILE A 97 11.41 7.11 2.65
N TYR A 98 10.85 5.99 2.22
CA TYR A 98 10.22 5.79 0.92
C TYR A 98 8.86 5.13 1.11
N VAL A 99 7.80 5.89 0.97
CA VAL A 99 6.39 5.52 1.11
C VAL A 99 5.62 5.83 -0.17
N ALA A 100 6.08 6.77 -0.99
CA ALA A 100 5.47 7.11 -2.26
C ALA A 100 5.32 5.85 -3.17
N GLY A 101 4.09 5.57 -3.60
CA GLY A 101 3.73 4.39 -4.36
C GLY A 101 3.16 3.22 -3.53
N THR A 102 2.96 3.40 -2.23
CA THR A 102 2.49 2.35 -1.32
C THR A 102 0.98 2.17 -1.38
N ILE A 103 0.52 0.93 -1.36
CA ILE A 103 -0.86 0.55 -1.12
C ILE A 103 -0.98 0.00 0.30
N ALA A 104 -1.91 0.56 1.06
CA ALA A 104 -2.28 0.07 2.37
C ALA A 104 -3.72 -0.45 2.40
N VAL A 105 -3.94 -1.52 3.15
CA VAL A 105 -5.27 -1.93 3.59
C VAL A 105 -5.53 -1.29 4.94
N VAL A 106 -6.65 -0.60 5.06
CA VAL A 106 -7.02 0.16 6.25
C VAL A 106 -8.33 -0.39 6.83
N HIS A 107 -8.33 -0.61 8.14
CA HIS A 107 -9.54 -0.82 8.94
C HIS A 107 -9.66 0.36 9.91
N GLU A 108 -9.44 0.17 11.21
CA GLU A 108 -9.24 1.27 12.17
C GLU A 108 -7.84 1.88 12.06
N LYS A 109 -6.87 1.06 11.66
CA LYS A 109 -5.46 1.40 11.42
C LYS A 109 -4.98 0.69 10.16
N VAL A 110 -3.75 0.94 9.74
CA VAL A 110 -3.12 0.16 8.67
C VAL A 110 -2.95 -1.28 9.15
N VAL A 111 -3.52 -2.23 8.42
CA VAL A 111 -3.39 -3.67 8.73
C VAL A 111 -2.37 -4.34 7.84
N TRP A 112 -2.18 -3.84 6.61
CA TRP A 112 -1.13 -4.26 5.70
C TRP A 112 -0.70 -3.09 4.82
N ALA A 113 0.57 -3.07 4.41
CA ALA A 113 1.07 -2.11 3.44
C ALA A 113 2.13 -2.76 2.54
N GLY A 114 2.03 -2.54 1.24
CA GLY A 114 2.98 -3.01 0.22
C GLY A 114 3.42 -1.87 -0.70
N ILE A 115 4.67 -1.93 -1.15
CA ILE A 115 5.28 -0.89 -1.99
C ILE A 115 5.82 -1.50 -3.29
N TRP A 116 5.96 -0.68 -4.34
CA TRP A 116 6.51 -1.07 -5.63
C TRP A 116 5.76 -2.25 -6.29
N ASP A 117 6.47 -3.32 -6.65
CA ASP A 117 5.88 -4.46 -7.38
C ASP A 117 4.94 -5.29 -6.50
N GLU A 118 5.21 -5.34 -5.18
CA GLU A 118 4.33 -5.99 -4.21
C GLU A 118 2.96 -5.32 -4.16
N ALA A 119 2.90 -3.98 -4.23
CA ALA A 119 1.63 -3.25 -4.26
C ALA A 119 0.80 -3.67 -5.48
N VAL A 120 1.44 -3.73 -6.65
CA VAL A 120 0.80 -4.10 -7.92
C VAL A 120 0.35 -5.56 -7.89
N ASP A 121 1.18 -6.47 -7.40
CA ASP A 121 0.85 -7.90 -7.33
C ASP A 121 -0.28 -8.18 -6.33
N PHE A 122 -0.29 -7.49 -5.19
CA PHE A 122 -1.43 -7.53 -4.26
C PHE A 122 -2.72 -7.05 -4.93
N LEU A 123 -2.71 -5.88 -5.59
CA LEU A 123 -3.90 -5.34 -6.26
C LEU A 123 -4.39 -6.27 -7.37
N LYS A 124 -3.50 -6.87 -8.17
CA LYS A 124 -3.88 -7.88 -9.17
C LYS A 124 -4.56 -9.09 -8.52
N ARG A 125 -4.03 -9.56 -7.39
CA ARG A 125 -4.63 -10.70 -6.68
C ARG A 125 -6.00 -10.33 -6.13
N LEU A 126 -6.11 -9.17 -5.50
CA LEU A 126 -7.38 -8.66 -4.98
C LEU A 126 -8.43 -8.51 -6.08
N LEU A 127 -8.04 -8.03 -7.26
CA LEU A 127 -8.94 -7.93 -8.42
C LEU A 127 -9.40 -9.30 -8.96
N SER A 128 -8.60 -10.34 -8.76
CA SER A 128 -8.91 -11.70 -9.22
C SER A 128 -9.76 -12.46 -8.22
N GLU A 129 -9.42 -12.40 -6.93
CA GLU A 129 -10.06 -13.19 -5.89
C GLU A 129 -11.25 -12.49 -5.26
N GLY A 130 -11.19 -11.15 -5.15
CA GLY A 130 -12.23 -10.35 -4.53
C GLY A 130 -12.02 -10.14 -3.02
N PRO A 131 -13.09 -9.70 -2.30
CA PRO A 131 -13.01 -9.26 -0.91
C PRO A 131 -12.47 -10.31 0.07
N GLN A 132 -12.56 -11.61 -0.25
CA GLN A 132 -12.09 -12.69 0.63
C GLN A 132 -10.58 -12.56 0.94
N LEU A 133 -9.80 -11.98 0.01
CA LEU A 133 -8.37 -11.72 0.25
C LEU A 133 -8.14 -10.69 1.36
N LEU A 134 -9.11 -9.82 1.65
CA LEU A 134 -9.07 -8.88 2.77
C LEU A 134 -9.59 -9.49 4.07
N GLU A 135 -10.59 -10.36 3.99
CA GLU A 135 -11.25 -11.00 5.15
C GLU A 135 -10.31 -11.90 5.96
N VAL A 136 -9.27 -12.44 5.31
CA VAL A 136 -8.24 -13.27 5.98
C VAL A 136 -7.20 -12.45 6.75
N LEU A 137 -7.19 -11.12 6.60
CA LEU A 137 -6.21 -10.26 7.26
C LEU A 137 -6.61 -10.00 8.72
N LYS A 138 -5.62 -10.04 9.61
CA LYS A 138 -5.78 -9.65 11.01
C LYS A 138 -5.99 -8.13 11.13
N THR A 139 -6.79 -7.70 12.11
CA THR A 139 -7.10 -6.29 12.42
C THR A 139 -6.57 -5.85 13.78
#